data_AF-A0A8D5ZBI0-F1
#
_entry.id   AF-A0A8D5ZBI0-F1
#
_cell.length_a   1.000
_cell.length_b   1.000
_cell.length_c   1.000
_cell.angle_alpha   90.00
_cell.angle_beta   90.00
_cell.angle_gamma   90.00
#
_symmetry.space_group_name_H-M   'P 1'
#
loop_
_entity.id
_entity.type
_entity.pdbx_description
1 polymer ?
#
loop_
_entity_poly.entity_id
_entity_poly.type
_entity_poly.pdbx_seq_one_letter_code
_entity_poly.pdbx_strand_id
1 'polypeptide(L)' 'MKIAANMHKTLKGNGKIKSDSDILIASIVIANNEVLLTKDRDFQDIKPLGVNIEII' A
#
# COMPACT_ATOMS: atom_id res chain seq x y z
N MET A 1 -6.80 -2.28 11.82
CA MET A 1 -6.48 -0.83 11.76
C MET A 1 -5.00 -0.46 11.98
N LYS A 2 -4.19 -1.21 12.77
CA LYS A 2 -2.77 -0.84 13.02
C LYS A 2 -1.88 -0.81 11.75
N ILE A 3 -2.13 -1.68 10.76
CA ILE A 3 -1.34 -1.77 9.52
C ILE A 3 -1.43 -0.48 8.70
N ALA A 4 -2.65 0.00 8.42
CA ALA A 4 -2.88 1.22 7.65
C ALA A 4 -2.23 2.45 8.31
N ALA A 5 -2.39 2.62 9.62
CA ALA A 5 -1.78 3.73 10.37
C ALA A 5 -0.24 3.70 10.29
N ASN A 6 0.36 2.52 10.40
CA ASN A 6 1.81 2.35 10.27
C ASN A 6 2.29 2.67 8.85
N MET A 7 1.59 2.20 7.81
CA MET A 7 1.94 2.53 6.43
C MET A 7 1.85 4.03 6.16
N HIS A 8 0.76 4.67 6.58
CA HIS A 8 0.60 6.12 6.43
C HIS A 8 1.76 6.88 7.11
N LYS A 9 2.14 6.48 8.33
CA LYS A 9 3.28 7.09 9.05
C LYS A 9 4.60 6.91 8.29
N THR A 10 4.87 5.71 7.78
CA THR A 10 6.10 5.40 7.03
C THR A 10 6.16 6.17 5.70
N LEU A 11 5.08 6.17 4.93
CA LEU A 11 5.00 6.88 3.65
C LEU A 11 5.19 8.39 3.83
N LYS A 12 4.47 8.97 4.81
CA LYS A 12 4.60 10.39 5.17
C LYS A 12 6.02 10.75 5.61
N GLY A 13 6.68 9.89 6.39
CA GLY A 13 8.07 10.07 6.79
C GLY A 13 9.06 10.09 5.63
N ASN A 14 8.74 9.39 4.53
CA ASN A 14 9.55 9.31 3.31
C ASN A 14 9.18 10.37 2.25
N GLY A 15 8.33 11.35 2.59
CA GLY A 15 7.87 12.37 1.65
C GLY A 15 6.91 11.85 0.57
N LYS A 16 6.41 10.61 0.68
CA LYS A 16 5.43 10.03 -0.23
C LYS A 16 4.05 10.13 0.41
N ILE A 17 3.18 10.97 -0.14
CA ILE A 17 1.78 11.04 0.31
C ILE A 17 0.95 10.23 -0.69
N LYS A 18 0.27 9.19 -0.19
CA LYS A 18 -0.71 8.40 -0.95
C LYS A 18 -2.11 8.72 -0.46
N SER A 19 -3.11 8.46 -1.30
CA SER A 19 -4.49 8.67 -0.90
C SER A 19 -4.87 7.70 0.23
N ASP A 20 -5.83 8.09 1.06
CA ASP A 20 -6.34 7.21 2.11
C ASP A 20 -6.88 5.89 1.52
N SER A 21 -7.47 5.95 0.32
CA SER A 21 -7.94 4.78 -0.42
C SER A 21 -6.82 3.80 -0.73
N ASP A 22 -5.68 4.26 -1.26
CA ASP A 22 -4.55 3.38 -1.61
C ASP A 22 -3.96 2.71 -0.37
N ILE A 23 -3.87 3.48 0.73
CA ILE A 23 -3.38 2.97 2.01
C ILE A 23 -4.33 1.92 2.57
N LEU A 24 -5.65 2.14 2.48
CA LEU A 24 -6.63 1.15 2.93
C LEU A 24 -6.59 -0.11 2.07
N ILE A 25 -6.57 0.02 0.74
CA ILE A 25 -6.46 -1.11 -0.19
C ILE A 25 -5.21 -1.93 0.10
N ALA A 26 -4.04 -1.29 0.17
CA ALA A 26 -2.78 -1.96 0.50
C ALA A 26 -2.85 -2.67 1.87
N SER A 27 -3.51 -2.06 2.85
CA SER A 27 -3.60 -2.64 4.20
C SER A 27 -4.47 -3.89 4.23
N ILE A 28 -5.52 -3.92 3.42
CA ILE A 28 -6.41 -5.09 3.26
C ILE A 28 -5.64 -6.21 2.58
N VAL A 29 -4.90 -5.91 1.52
CA VAL A 29 -4.09 -6.90 0.78
C VAL A 29 -3.05 -7.55 1.68
N ILE A 30 -2.29 -6.75 2.45
CA ILE A 30 -1.33 -7.26 3.44
C ILE A 30 -2.04 -8.12 4.50
N ALA A 31 -3.14 -7.62 5.07
CA ALA A 31 -3.83 -8.30 6.17
C ALA A 31 -4.38 -9.67 5.79
N ASN A 32 -4.71 -9.87 4.51
CA ASN A 32 -5.25 -11.12 3.99
C ASN A 32 -4.20 -11.95 3.23
N ASN A 33 -2.95 -11.47 3.11
CA ASN A 33 -1.89 -12.12 2.34
C ASN A 33 -2.27 -12.36 0.86
N GLU A 34 -2.96 -11.40 0.26
CA GLU A 34 -3.43 -11.46 -1.13
C GLU A 34 -2.46 -10.75 -2.11
N VAL A 35 -2.73 -10.86 -3.41
CA VAL A 35 -2.01 -10.12 -4.47
C VAL A 35 -2.90 -8.99 -5.01
N LEU A 36 -2.39 -7.76 -5.01
CA LEU A 36 -3.04 -6.62 -5.65
C LEU A 36 -2.77 -6.64 -7.15
N LEU A 37 -3.80 -6.94 -7.94
CA LEU A 37 -3.81 -6.75 -9.39
C LEU A 37 -4.28 -5.32 -9.70
N THR A 38 -3.44 -4.52 -10.36
CA THR A 38 -3.81 -3.14 -10.70
C THR A 38 -3.11 -2.63 -11.95
N LYS A 39 -3.72 -1.66 -12.63
CA LYS A 39 -3.08 -0.88 -13.70
C LYS A 39 -2.37 0.36 -13.16
N ASP A 40 -2.67 0.72 -11.92
CA ASP A 40 -2.15 1.90 -11.28
C ASP A 40 -0.72 1.68 -10.78
N ARG A 41 0.21 2.40 -11.38
CA ARG A 41 1.63 2.31 -11.06
C ARG A 41 1.98 3.01 -9.75
N ASP A 42 1.09 3.83 -9.20
CA ASP A 42 1.32 4.50 -7.92
C ASP A 42 1.44 3.51 -6.76
N PHE A 43 0.88 2.31 -6.90
CA PHE A 43 1.05 1.22 -5.92
C PHE A 43 2.48 0.67 -5.88
N GLN A 44 3.33 0.92 -6.87
CA GLN A 44 4.72 0.47 -6.82
C GLN A 44 5.50 1.07 -5.64
N ASP A 45 5.16 2.30 -5.23
CA ASP A 45 5.77 2.97 -4.08
C ASP A 45 5.49 2.28 -2.74
N ILE A 46 4.44 1.46 -2.67
CA ILE A 46 3.99 0.73 -1.49
C ILE A 46 4.44 -0.73 -1.47
N LYS A 47 4.99 -1.25 -2.59
CA LYS A 47 5.62 -2.57 -2.66
C LYS A 47 6.69 -2.81 -1.57
N PRO A 48 7.58 -1.84 -1.26
CA PRO A 48 8.59 -2.02 -0.20
C PRO A 48 8.00 -2.20 1.21
N LEU A 49 6.71 -1.90 1.42
CA LEU A 49 6.02 -2.08 2.70
C LEU A 49 5.45 -3.50 2.87
N GLY A 50 5.75 -4.42 1.96
CA GLY A 50 5.32 -5.82 2.02
C GLY A 50 3.98 -6.09 1.31
N VAL A 51 3.51 -5.17 0.47
CA VAL A 51 2.34 -5.42 -0.39
C VAL A 51 2.79 -6.26 -1.60
N ASN A 52 2.14 -7.40 -1.83
CA ASN A 52 2.31 -8.17 -3.06
C ASN A 52 1.49 -7.50 -4.18
N ILE A 53 2.16 -7.10 -5.26
CA ILE A 53 1.54 -6.32 -6.36
C ILE A 53 1.98 -6.89 -7.70
N GLU A 54 1.01 -7.05 -8.60
CA GLU A 54 1.20 -7.39 -10.00
C GLU A 54 0.49 -6.35 -10.88
N ILE A 55 1.22 -5.83 -11.87
CA ILE A 55 0.71 -4.81 -12.78
C ILE A 55 0.14 -5.48 -14.03
N ILE A 56 -1.13 -5.17 -14.35
CA ILE A 56 -1.88 -5.73 -15.50
C ILE A 56 -2.34 -4.66 -16.49
#